data_AF-A0AAW1QBA8-F1
#
_entry.id   AF-A0AAW1QBA8-F1
#
_cell.length_a   1.000
_cell.length_b   1.000
_cell.length_c   1.000
_cell.angle_alpha   90.00
_cell.angle_beta   90.00
_cell.angle_gamma   90.00
#
_symmetry.space_group_name_H-M   'P 1'
#
loop_
_entity.id
_entity.type
_entity.pdbx_description
1 polymer ?
#
loop_
_entity_poly.entity_id
_entity_poly.type
_entity_poly.pdbx_seq_one_letter_code
_entity_poly.pdbx_strand_id
1 'polypeptide(L)'
;MLLATPQSTLLRTPSTCHLHRLVALKSYGSPQQTRLAAVTERERRRPREENVPGDFYVDRTCIDCDTCRWMAPETYTRINEQAAVQLQPHTPEERRRALQALLACPSFSIHARTKEAAEWTAVLQDLPIPIPGLNNVFHLVFSAGSSYGAISYLICRPEGNIMMDSPRFDVRLLKRIQALGGAKYMCLSHRDDVCDHAQWAAALGCTRLMHGSECHTSQGTDAVEIKLEGEGPWQLPDGDVNFELIYTPGHTIGQVVMLYRPERVLFSADHWVYSEEEQSVSLMRKYNQHSMEVQMESLEKLKPLDFVHVLPGHRRRMSFKDKAAKDAAIDLTIAAEKANLNEPGAGRRVFRNAADASFMGAFGPS
;
A
#
# COMPACT_ATOMS: atom_id res chain seq x y z
N MET A 1 56.49 -17.14 -30.56
CA MET A 1 57.15 -16.62 -29.35
C MET A 1 56.04 -16.42 -28.31
N LEU A 2 56.06 -17.10 -27.16
CA LEU A 2 56.98 -16.91 -26.02
C LEU A 2 56.88 -15.45 -25.51
N LEU A 3 56.19 -15.10 -24.42
CA LEU A 3 56.17 -15.56 -23.00
C LEU A 3 56.96 -14.63 -22.07
N ALA A 4 56.61 -14.71 -20.78
CA ALA A 4 57.32 -14.24 -19.59
C ALA A 4 57.18 -12.76 -19.16
N THR A 5 56.60 -12.59 -17.98
CA THR A 5 57.04 -11.60 -16.98
C THR A 5 58.27 -12.13 -16.24
N PRO A 6 59.05 -11.25 -15.58
CA PRO A 6 59.88 -11.64 -14.43
C PRO A 6 59.60 -10.78 -13.17
N GLN A 7 60.12 -11.23 -12.03
CA GLN A 7 59.87 -10.66 -10.69
C GLN A 7 61.13 -10.06 -10.03
N SER A 8 60.91 -9.05 -9.18
CA SER A 8 61.47 -8.84 -7.82
C SER A 8 62.98 -8.90 -7.49
N THR A 9 63.42 -7.88 -6.75
CA THR A 9 64.37 -7.90 -5.60
C THR A 9 63.97 -6.73 -4.66
N LEU A 10 63.82 -6.79 -3.31
CA LEU A 10 64.59 -7.38 -2.19
C LEU A 10 65.96 -6.68 -1.97
N LEU A 11 66.35 -6.12 -0.81
CA LEU A 11 65.73 -5.92 0.54
C LEU A 11 65.96 -4.42 0.99
N ARG A 12 66.04 -3.92 2.26
CA ARG A 12 66.07 -4.45 3.65
C ARG A 12 65.70 -3.34 4.69
N THR A 13 65.64 -3.70 5.98
CA THR A 13 65.50 -2.84 7.19
C THR A 13 66.83 -2.87 8.01
N PRO A 14 67.09 -2.08 9.10
CA PRO A 14 66.30 -1.81 10.34
C PRO A 14 66.16 -0.29 10.68
N SER A 15 65.70 0.25 11.84
CA SER A 15 65.63 -0.28 13.22
C SER A 15 64.59 0.40 14.16
N THR A 16 64.52 -0.09 15.41
CA THR A 16 63.71 0.32 16.59
C THR A 16 64.08 1.71 17.15
N CYS A 17 63.41 2.36 18.11
CA CYS A 17 62.40 2.01 19.15
C CYS A 17 61.57 3.29 19.51
N HIS A 18 60.43 3.31 20.19
CA HIS A 18 60.21 2.93 21.60
C HIS A 18 58.72 2.77 22.00
N LEU A 19 58.51 2.13 23.15
CA LEU A 19 57.24 1.88 23.86
C LEU A 19 56.66 3.13 24.55
N HIS A 20 55.33 3.30 24.63
CA HIS A 20 54.71 3.88 25.85
C HIS A 20 53.19 3.58 26.05
N ARG A 21 52.88 2.99 27.20
CA ARG A 21 51.59 2.91 27.96
C ARG A 21 50.23 2.79 27.23
N LEU A 22 49.62 1.61 27.41
CA LEU A 22 48.17 1.43 27.57
C LEU A 22 47.62 2.26 28.76
N VAL A 23 46.39 2.76 28.63
CA VAL A 23 45.51 3.14 29.75
C VAL A 23 44.17 2.45 29.56
N ALA A 24 43.85 1.49 30.43
CA ALA A 24 42.60 0.74 30.37
C ALA A 24 41.49 1.47 31.14
N LEU A 25 40.55 2.09 30.43
CA LEU A 25 39.31 2.62 31.02
C LEU A 25 38.40 1.46 31.43
N LYS A 26 38.43 1.10 32.72
CA LYS A 26 37.49 0.14 33.30
C LYS A 26 36.09 0.76 33.43
N SER A 27 35.22 0.50 32.47
CA SER A 27 33.77 0.75 32.61
C SER A 27 33.16 -0.29 33.58
N TYR A 28 33.16 0.02 34.88
CA TYR A 28 32.38 -0.70 35.87
C TYR A 28 30.87 -0.38 35.71
N GLY A 29 30.24 -0.99 34.70
CA GLY A 29 28.79 -1.15 34.60
C GLY A 29 28.38 -2.51 35.14
N SER A 30 27.31 -2.59 35.93
CA SER A 30 26.84 -3.86 36.49
C SER A 30 26.20 -4.76 35.41
N PRO A 31 26.36 -6.10 35.49
CA PRO A 31 25.72 -7.04 34.57
C PRO A 31 24.24 -7.26 34.91
N GLN A 32 23.46 -6.18 34.98
CA GLN A 32 21.99 -6.18 35.02
C GLN A 32 21.42 -5.49 33.78
N GLN A 33 22.00 -5.78 32.60
CA GLN A 33 21.28 -5.59 31.35
C GLN A 33 20.10 -6.56 31.30
N THR A 34 18.89 -6.00 31.34
CA THR A 34 17.63 -6.74 31.31
C THR A 34 17.52 -7.52 30.01
N ARG A 35 17.83 -8.81 30.03
CA ARG A 35 17.50 -9.73 28.93
C ARG A 35 15.98 -9.92 28.88
N LEU A 36 15.28 -9.03 28.18
CA LEU A 36 14.10 -9.50 27.45
C LEU A 36 14.59 -10.60 26.52
N ALA A 37 14.08 -11.82 26.69
CA ALA A 37 14.40 -12.91 25.80
C ALA A 37 13.94 -12.54 24.39
N ALA A 38 14.81 -12.71 23.39
CA ALA A 38 14.47 -12.43 22.00
C ALA A 38 13.38 -13.41 21.55
N VAL A 39 12.13 -12.93 21.51
CA VAL A 39 10.95 -13.71 21.14
C VAL A 39 11.17 -14.32 19.75
N THR A 40 11.14 -15.65 19.67
CA THR A 40 11.45 -16.34 18.42
C THR A 40 10.36 -16.10 17.37
N GLU A 41 10.69 -16.23 16.08
CA GLU A 41 9.68 -16.06 15.02
C GLU A 41 8.48 -17.01 15.22
N ARG A 42 8.74 -18.25 15.65
CA ARG A 42 7.69 -19.23 16.01
C ARG A 42 6.77 -18.75 17.14
N GLU A 43 7.25 -17.89 18.03
CA GLU A 43 6.45 -17.29 19.11
C GLU A 43 5.70 -16.05 18.66
N ARG A 44 6.28 -15.22 17.79
CA ARG A 44 5.58 -14.12 17.12
C ARG A 44 4.41 -14.63 16.26
N ARG A 45 4.60 -15.77 15.59
CA ARG A 45 3.59 -16.48 14.78
C ARG A 45 2.54 -17.28 15.59
N ARG A 46 2.52 -17.18 16.93
CA ARG A 46 1.41 -17.75 17.74
C ARG A 46 0.16 -16.87 17.61
N PRO A 47 -1.06 -17.46 17.62
CA PRO A 47 -2.31 -16.70 17.71
C PRO A 47 -2.28 -15.67 18.84
N ARG A 48 -2.75 -14.45 18.55
CA ARG A 48 -3.07 -13.44 19.57
C ARG A 48 -4.15 -13.96 20.52
N GLU A 49 -4.12 -13.49 21.76
CA GLU A 49 -5.12 -13.84 22.79
C GLU A 49 -6.46 -13.11 22.55
N GLU A 50 -6.43 -12.01 21.80
CA GLU A 50 -7.60 -11.22 21.42
C GLU A 50 -8.41 -11.82 20.25
N ASN A 51 -8.04 -12.99 19.71
CA ASN A 51 -8.89 -13.72 18.76
C ASN A 51 -9.93 -14.57 19.51
N VAL A 52 -11.16 -14.63 19.00
CA VAL A 52 -12.09 -15.69 19.43
C VAL A 52 -11.59 -17.08 19.00
N PRO A 53 -11.74 -18.14 19.83
CA PRO A 53 -11.27 -19.47 19.49
C PRO A 53 -11.86 -20.02 18.19
N GLY A 54 -11.04 -20.67 17.37
CA GLY A 54 -11.50 -21.37 16.17
C GLY A 54 -10.41 -21.62 15.14
N ASP A 55 -10.84 -21.72 13.88
CA ASP A 55 -10.02 -22.03 12.72
C ASP A 55 -9.18 -20.83 12.26
N PHE A 56 -9.82 -19.68 12.06
CA PHE A 56 -9.15 -18.44 11.70
C PHE A 56 -8.52 -17.78 12.92
N TYR A 57 -7.32 -17.22 12.76
CA TYR A 57 -6.68 -16.39 13.77
C TYR A 57 -5.68 -15.40 13.17
N VAL A 58 -5.45 -14.29 13.88
CA VAL A 58 -4.35 -13.35 13.61
C VAL A 58 -3.20 -13.60 14.60
N ASP A 59 -1.95 -13.58 14.11
CA ASP A 59 -0.73 -13.69 14.93
C ASP A 59 -0.18 -12.31 15.38
N ARG A 60 0.88 -12.31 16.19
CA ARG A 60 1.45 -11.08 16.80
C ARG A 60 2.33 -10.27 15.83
N THR A 61 2.51 -10.69 14.57
CA THR A 61 3.25 -9.93 13.53
C THR A 61 2.37 -8.99 12.70
N CYS A 62 1.09 -8.86 13.06
CA CYS A 62 0.16 -7.96 12.38
C CYS A 62 0.64 -6.49 12.41
N ILE A 63 0.58 -5.82 11.26
CA ILE A 63 1.02 -4.42 11.10
C ILE A 63 -0.15 -3.41 11.03
N ASP A 64 -1.37 -3.85 11.38
CA ASP A 64 -2.56 -2.99 11.49
C ASP A 64 -2.97 -2.21 10.22
N CYS A 65 -2.59 -2.72 9.04
CA CYS A 65 -2.79 -2.13 7.70
C CYS A 65 -4.27 -1.98 7.25
N ASP A 66 -5.24 -2.28 8.11
CA ASP A 66 -6.69 -2.24 7.89
C ASP A 66 -7.28 -3.21 6.83
N THR A 67 -6.50 -3.68 5.85
CA THR A 67 -6.92 -4.51 4.69
C THR A 67 -7.98 -5.56 5.03
N CYS A 68 -7.72 -6.42 6.02
CA CYS A 68 -8.64 -7.51 6.39
C CYS A 68 -9.98 -7.04 6.97
N ARG A 69 -10.03 -5.88 7.63
CA ARG A 69 -11.23 -5.35 8.27
C ARG A 69 -12.24 -4.80 7.27
N TRP A 70 -11.79 -4.24 6.14
CA TRP A 70 -12.72 -3.85 5.07
C TRP A 70 -13.03 -4.98 4.09
N MET A 71 -12.19 -6.04 4.02
CA MET A 71 -12.47 -7.23 3.21
C MET A 71 -13.46 -8.20 3.86
N ALA A 72 -13.39 -8.38 5.18
CA ALA A 72 -14.30 -9.23 5.96
C ALA A 72 -14.57 -8.61 7.35
N PRO A 73 -15.33 -7.49 7.42
CA PRO A 73 -15.61 -6.77 8.67
C PRO A 73 -16.39 -7.60 9.69
N GLU A 74 -17.09 -8.65 9.26
CA GLU A 74 -17.76 -9.56 10.17
C GLU A 74 -16.73 -10.41 10.93
N THR A 75 -15.68 -10.86 10.24
CA THR A 75 -14.63 -11.73 10.78
C THR A 75 -13.57 -10.97 11.57
N TYR A 76 -13.04 -9.86 11.04
CA TYR A 76 -11.87 -9.17 11.60
C TYR A 76 -12.19 -7.79 12.15
N THR A 77 -11.66 -7.49 13.34
CA THR A 77 -11.73 -6.17 13.99
C THR A 77 -10.37 -5.69 14.48
N ARG A 78 -10.33 -4.50 15.08
CA ARG A 78 -9.11 -3.88 15.61
C ARG A 78 -9.11 -3.92 17.14
N ILE A 79 -8.11 -4.57 17.72
CA ILE A 79 -7.93 -4.66 19.18
C ILE A 79 -6.44 -4.43 19.46
N ASN A 80 -6.10 -3.54 20.39
CA ASN A 80 -4.72 -3.21 20.80
C ASN A 80 -3.78 -2.91 19.62
N GLU A 81 -4.17 -1.97 18.74
CA GLU A 81 -3.40 -1.53 17.54
C GLU A 81 -2.93 -2.68 16.62
N GLN A 82 -3.70 -3.77 16.55
CA GLN A 82 -3.52 -4.90 15.63
C GLN A 82 -4.88 -5.51 15.24
N ALA A 83 -4.93 -6.24 14.13
CA ALA A 83 -6.13 -7.00 13.76
C ALA A 83 -6.32 -8.25 14.64
N ALA A 84 -7.57 -8.64 14.88
CA ALA A 84 -7.95 -9.88 15.56
C ALA A 84 -9.26 -10.44 14.97
N VAL A 85 -9.47 -11.76 15.06
CA VAL A 85 -10.74 -12.39 14.68
C VAL A 85 -11.76 -12.17 15.80
N GLN A 86 -12.85 -11.45 15.52
CA GLN A 86 -13.95 -11.21 16.48
C GLN A 86 -15.05 -12.27 16.39
N LEU A 87 -15.22 -12.87 15.21
CA LEU A 87 -16.21 -13.90 14.92
C LEU A 87 -15.60 -14.86 13.89
N GLN A 88 -15.76 -16.16 14.09
CA GLN A 88 -15.34 -17.14 13.08
C GLN A 88 -16.36 -17.11 11.93
N PRO A 89 -15.94 -17.23 10.65
CA PRO A 89 -16.89 -17.27 9.54
C PRO A 89 -17.78 -18.52 9.65
N HIS A 90 -19.09 -18.31 9.59
CA HIS A 90 -20.12 -19.33 9.72
C HIS A 90 -20.74 -19.71 8.37
N THR A 91 -20.80 -18.78 7.41
CA THR A 91 -21.26 -19.05 6.03
C THR A 91 -20.10 -19.32 5.06
N PRO A 92 -20.32 -20.06 3.95
CA PRO A 92 -19.34 -20.19 2.88
C PRO A 92 -18.85 -18.84 2.33
N GLU A 93 -19.74 -17.85 2.29
CA GLU A 93 -19.49 -16.50 1.77
C GLU A 93 -18.59 -15.70 2.72
N GLU A 94 -18.84 -15.74 4.02
CA GLU A 94 -17.93 -15.18 5.04
C GLU A 94 -16.57 -15.87 4.99
N ARG A 95 -16.55 -17.20 4.88
CA ARG A 95 -15.31 -17.99 4.87
C ARG A 95 -14.47 -17.70 3.62
N ARG A 96 -15.13 -17.49 2.47
CA ARG A 96 -14.51 -17.01 1.22
C ARG A 96 -13.89 -15.62 1.41
N ARG A 97 -14.62 -14.65 1.97
CA ARG A 97 -14.07 -13.30 2.28
C ARG A 97 -12.91 -13.37 3.27
N ALA A 98 -13.00 -14.23 4.28
CA ALA A 98 -11.94 -14.42 5.27
C ALA A 98 -10.65 -14.99 4.68
N LEU A 99 -10.74 -15.84 3.64
CA LEU A 99 -9.59 -16.35 2.88
C LEU A 99 -9.06 -15.38 1.83
N GLN A 100 -9.92 -14.56 1.21
CA GLN A 100 -9.48 -13.44 0.36
C GLN A 100 -8.68 -12.42 1.21
N ALA A 101 -9.14 -12.10 2.42
CA ALA A 101 -8.42 -11.28 3.39
C ALA A 101 -7.09 -11.92 3.86
N LEU A 102 -7.04 -13.26 3.94
CA LEU A 102 -5.80 -14.00 4.22
C LEU A 102 -4.77 -13.83 3.09
N LEU A 103 -5.19 -13.96 1.83
CA LEU A 103 -4.33 -13.72 0.66
C LEU A 103 -3.81 -12.28 0.61
N ALA A 104 -4.62 -11.33 1.07
CA ALA A 104 -4.29 -9.90 1.10
C ALA A 104 -3.45 -9.46 2.30
N CYS A 105 -3.11 -10.35 3.24
CA CYS A 105 -2.40 -9.94 4.44
C CYS A 105 -0.90 -9.66 4.13
N PRO A 106 -0.43 -8.39 4.16
CA PRO A 106 0.93 -8.02 3.74
C PRO A 106 2.05 -8.62 4.62
N SER A 107 1.70 -9.02 5.85
CA SER A 107 2.59 -9.61 6.85
C SER A 107 2.41 -11.13 7.01
N PHE A 108 1.50 -11.74 6.24
CA PHE A 108 1.05 -13.14 6.39
C PHE A 108 0.55 -13.49 7.81
N SER A 109 0.06 -12.48 8.53
CA SER A 109 -0.35 -12.60 9.95
C SER A 109 -1.68 -13.29 10.15
N ILE A 110 -2.44 -13.51 9.07
CA ILE A 110 -3.75 -14.16 9.08
C ILE A 110 -3.59 -15.63 8.71
N HIS A 111 -4.21 -16.50 9.51
CA HIS A 111 -4.11 -17.95 9.37
C HIS A 111 -5.50 -18.57 9.39
N ALA A 112 -5.59 -19.75 8.76
CA ALA A 112 -6.65 -20.73 8.95
C ALA A 112 -5.96 -22.10 9.12
N ARG A 113 -6.45 -22.93 10.03
CA ARG A 113 -5.89 -24.27 10.34
C ARG A 113 -6.33 -25.30 9.30
N THR A 114 -7.58 -25.20 8.82
CA THR A 114 -8.08 -25.95 7.68
C THR A 114 -8.20 -25.06 6.45
N LYS A 115 -7.77 -25.58 5.30
CA LYS A 115 -7.85 -24.91 4.00
C LYS A 115 -8.19 -25.97 2.95
N GLU A 116 -9.48 -26.18 2.74
CA GLU A 116 -9.95 -27.23 1.83
C GLU A 116 -9.53 -26.91 0.39
N ALA A 117 -9.02 -27.91 -0.33
CA ALA A 117 -8.40 -27.69 -1.64
C ALA A 117 -9.38 -27.09 -2.66
N ALA A 118 -10.67 -27.47 -2.60
CA ALA A 118 -11.72 -26.91 -3.45
C ALA A 118 -12.03 -25.44 -3.11
N GLU A 119 -12.14 -25.11 -1.81
CA GLU A 119 -12.35 -23.75 -1.32
C GLU A 119 -11.20 -22.83 -1.70
N TRP A 120 -9.96 -23.25 -1.45
CA TRP A 120 -8.76 -22.49 -1.80
C TRP A 120 -8.64 -22.27 -3.33
N THR A 121 -9.02 -23.27 -4.12
CA THR A 121 -9.09 -23.14 -5.59
C THR A 121 -10.14 -22.12 -6.00
N ALA A 122 -11.33 -22.13 -5.39
CA ALA A 122 -12.40 -21.18 -5.68
C ALA A 122 -12.02 -19.73 -5.32
N VAL A 123 -11.38 -19.52 -4.16
CA VAL A 123 -10.85 -18.21 -3.74
C VAL A 123 -9.78 -17.69 -4.72
N LEU A 124 -8.94 -18.55 -5.28
CA LEU A 124 -7.97 -18.18 -6.32
C LEU A 124 -8.61 -17.91 -7.70
N GLN A 125 -9.81 -18.43 -7.96
CA GLN A 125 -10.58 -18.15 -9.17
C GLN A 125 -11.28 -16.78 -9.11
N ASP A 126 -11.59 -16.26 -7.92
CA ASP A 126 -12.14 -14.91 -7.73
C ASP A 126 -11.19 -13.80 -8.18
N LEU A 127 -9.90 -14.07 -8.29
CA LEU A 127 -8.88 -13.06 -8.52
C LEU A 127 -8.83 -12.62 -9.99
N PRO A 128 -8.58 -11.33 -10.29
CA PRO A 128 -8.64 -10.18 -9.36
C PRO A 128 -10.09 -9.87 -8.96
N ILE A 129 -10.32 -9.41 -7.72
CA ILE A 129 -11.66 -9.29 -7.14
C ILE A 129 -12.36 -8.04 -7.70
N PRO A 130 -13.58 -8.12 -8.28
CA PRO A 130 -14.32 -6.95 -8.75
C PRO A 130 -14.58 -5.92 -7.64
N ILE A 131 -14.50 -4.62 -7.97
CA ILE A 131 -14.94 -3.56 -7.07
C ILE A 131 -16.48 -3.45 -7.16
N PRO A 132 -17.24 -3.64 -6.06
CA PRO A 132 -18.70 -3.52 -6.10
C PRO A 132 -19.14 -2.15 -6.60
N GLY A 133 -20.09 -2.12 -7.54
CA GLY A 133 -20.60 -0.89 -8.15
C GLY A 133 -19.78 -0.34 -9.31
N LEU A 134 -18.64 -0.95 -9.66
CA LEU A 134 -17.86 -0.65 -10.87
C LEU A 134 -17.86 -1.85 -11.83
N ASN A 135 -17.78 -1.58 -13.13
CA ASN A 135 -17.95 -2.57 -14.19
C ASN A 135 -16.63 -3.22 -14.63
N ASN A 136 -15.52 -2.46 -14.66
CA ASN A 136 -14.24 -2.95 -15.19
C ASN A 136 -13.04 -2.76 -14.25
N VAL A 137 -13.27 -2.34 -13.01
CA VAL A 137 -12.23 -2.12 -12.01
C VAL A 137 -12.17 -3.27 -11.00
N PHE A 138 -10.97 -3.79 -10.75
CA PHE A 138 -10.72 -4.94 -9.88
C PHE A 138 -9.60 -4.64 -8.88
N HIS A 139 -9.71 -5.18 -7.67
CA HIS A 139 -8.66 -5.20 -6.64
C HIS A 139 -7.71 -6.39 -6.86
N LEU A 140 -6.40 -6.13 -6.84
CA LEU A 140 -5.37 -7.13 -7.11
C LEU A 140 -4.99 -8.03 -5.92
N VAL A 141 -5.52 -7.77 -4.73
CA VAL A 141 -5.45 -8.61 -3.51
C VAL A 141 -4.07 -8.73 -2.86
N PHE A 142 -3.02 -9.13 -3.57
CA PHE A 142 -1.75 -9.55 -2.98
C PHE A 142 -0.85 -8.40 -2.45
N SER A 143 -1.37 -7.56 -1.55
CA SER A 143 -0.62 -6.49 -0.87
C SER A 143 0.66 -6.98 -0.18
N ALA A 144 1.63 -6.08 0.01
CA ALA A 144 2.99 -6.42 0.44
C ALA A 144 3.42 -5.69 1.72
N GLY A 145 4.20 -6.37 2.57
CA GLY A 145 4.80 -5.75 3.75
C GLY A 145 5.84 -4.67 3.45
N SER A 146 6.41 -4.66 2.24
CA SER A 146 7.35 -3.64 1.77
C SER A 146 6.68 -2.29 1.47
N SER A 147 5.40 -2.30 1.13
CA SER A 147 4.56 -1.12 0.85
C SER A 147 3.41 -1.02 1.87
N TYR A 148 3.68 -1.39 3.13
CA TYR A 148 2.77 -1.36 4.30
C TYR A 148 1.38 -2.06 4.20
N GLY A 149 0.96 -2.53 3.02
CA GLY A 149 -0.39 -3.02 2.76
C GLY A 149 -1.09 -2.40 1.54
N ALA A 150 -0.35 -1.69 0.68
CA ALA A 150 -0.85 -1.03 -0.52
C ALA A 150 -1.85 -1.86 -1.35
N ILE A 151 -2.87 -1.16 -1.84
CA ILE A 151 -4.04 -1.69 -2.54
C ILE A 151 -3.90 -1.31 -4.02
N SER A 152 -3.46 -2.27 -4.84
CA SER A 152 -3.30 -2.08 -6.28
C SER A 152 -4.55 -2.51 -7.05
N TYR A 153 -4.79 -1.89 -8.21
CA TYR A 153 -6.00 -2.09 -9.01
C TYR A 153 -5.69 -2.48 -10.46
N LEU A 154 -6.62 -3.18 -11.10
CA LEU A 154 -6.65 -3.43 -12.55
C LEU A 154 -7.89 -2.76 -13.14
N ILE A 155 -7.72 -2.05 -14.25
CA ILE A 155 -8.81 -1.46 -15.05
C ILE A 155 -8.80 -2.14 -16.42
N CYS A 156 -9.84 -2.89 -16.73
CA CYS A 156 -9.93 -3.66 -17.97
C CYS A 156 -10.55 -2.86 -19.11
N ARG A 157 -9.89 -2.75 -20.27
CA ARG A 157 -10.37 -1.98 -21.44
C ARG A 157 -9.89 -2.57 -22.77
N PRO A 158 -10.65 -2.41 -23.88
CA PRO A 158 -10.28 -2.95 -25.20
C PRO A 158 -8.90 -2.50 -25.72
N GLU A 159 -8.47 -1.30 -25.35
CA GLU A 159 -7.22 -0.66 -25.76
C GLU A 159 -5.99 -1.29 -25.08
N GLY A 160 -6.20 -2.16 -24.09
CA GLY A 160 -5.20 -2.81 -23.25
C GLY A 160 -5.25 -2.29 -21.81
N ASN A 161 -5.43 -3.23 -20.86
CA ASN A 161 -5.70 -2.95 -19.45
C ASN A 161 -4.61 -2.11 -18.77
N ILE A 162 -4.98 -1.44 -17.68
CA ILE A 162 -4.08 -0.60 -16.87
C ILE A 162 -3.98 -1.20 -15.47
N MET A 163 -2.77 -1.37 -14.95
CA MET A 163 -2.54 -1.54 -13.52
C MET A 163 -2.32 -0.17 -12.87
N MET A 164 -2.98 0.07 -11.74
CA MET A 164 -2.70 1.22 -10.86
C MET A 164 -1.99 0.69 -9.62
N ASP A 165 -0.74 1.12 -9.45
CA ASP A 165 0.27 0.57 -8.55
C ASP A 165 0.48 -0.95 -8.72
N SER A 166 1.36 -1.55 -7.93
CA SER A 166 1.76 -2.95 -8.11
C SER A 166 1.76 -3.76 -6.81
N PRO A 167 1.07 -4.92 -6.77
CA PRO A 167 1.02 -5.79 -5.60
C PRO A 167 2.29 -6.66 -5.53
N ARG A 168 2.47 -7.41 -4.43
CA ARG A 168 3.47 -8.49 -4.38
C ARG A 168 3.27 -9.46 -5.56
N PHE A 169 4.36 -9.85 -6.20
CA PHE A 169 4.30 -10.73 -7.37
C PHE A 169 3.72 -12.10 -7.01
N ASP A 170 2.71 -12.54 -7.77
CA ASP A 170 2.09 -13.85 -7.58
C ASP A 170 1.71 -14.48 -8.92
N VAL A 171 2.31 -15.63 -9.23
CA VAL A 171 2.12 -16.37 -10.49
C VAL A 171 0.70 -16.90 -10.70
N ARG A 172 -0.16 -16.93 -9.66
CA ARG A 172 -1.59 -17.24 -9.81
C ARG A 172 -2.34 -16.01 -10.28
N LEU A 173 -2.12 -14.85 -9.65
CA LEU A 173 -2.71 -13.58 -10.09
C LEU A 173 -2.28 -13.23 -11.51
N LEU A 174 -1.00 -13.42 -11.85
CA LEU A 174 -0.48 -13.21 -13.21
C LEU A 174 -1.31 -13.95 -14.26
N LYS A 175 -1.62 -15.24 -14.04
CA LYS A 175 -2.43 -16.04 -14.98
C LYS A 175 -3.88 -15.54 -15.07
N ARG A 176 -4.42 -14.94 -14.01
CA ARG A 176 -5.75 -14.31 -14.03
C ARG A 176 -5.74 -12.99 -14.80
N ILE A 177 -4.76 -12.12 -14.56
CA ILE A 177 -4.56 -10.86 -15.31
C ILE A 177 -4.35 -11.17 -16.80
N GLN A 178 -3.49 -12.14 -17.14
CA GLN A 178 -3.28 -12.59 -18.53
C GLN A 178 -4.57 -13.12 -19.18
N ALA A 179 -5.40 -13.88 -18.45
CA ALA A 179 -6.71 -14.33 -18.94
C ALA A 179 -7.74 -13.20 -19.13
N LEU A 180 -7.52 -12.02 -18.53
CA LEU A 180 -8.30 -10.79 -18.73
C LEU A 180 -7.69 -9.86 -19.81
N GLY A 181 -6.67 -10.29 -20.56
CA GLY A 181 -6.00 -9.48 -21.58
C GLY A 181 -4.64 -8.90 -21.16
N GLY A 182 -4.10 -9.29 -20.01
CA GLY A 182 -2.82 -8.82 -19.51
C GLY A 182 -2.89 -7.41 -18.90
N ALA A 183 -1.82 -6.64 -19.06
CA ALA A 183 -1.81 -5.19 -18.87
C ALA A 183 -0.90 -4.56 -19.93
N LYS A 184 -1.27 -3.36 -20.39
CA LYS A 184 -0.51 -2.54 -21.33
C LYS A 184 0.27 -1.45 -20.62
N TYR A 185 -0.32 -0.86 -19.58
CA TYR A 185 0.29 0.16 -18.74
C TYR A 185 0.28 -0.23 -17.27
N MET A 186 1.25 0.30 -16.54
CA MET A 186 1.30 0.29 -15.08
C MET A 186 1.60 1.71 -14.59
N CYS A 187 0.59 2.39 -14.07
CA CYS A 187 0.73 3.71 -13.49
C CYS A 187 1.15 3.56 -12.03
N LEU A 188 2.36 4.01 -11.69
CA LEU A 188 2.91 4.02 -10.34
C LEU A 188 2.72 5.42 -9.74
N SER A 189 1.98 5.52 -8.64
CA SER A 189 1.53 6.79 -8.08
C SER A 189 2.63 7.55 -7.34
N HIS A 190 3.42 6.86 -6.53
CA HIS A 190 4.51 7.40 -5.71
C HIS A 190 5.47 6.28 -5.28
N ARG A 191 6.62 6.62 -4.67
CA ARG A 191 7.68 5.66 -4.36
C ARG A 191 7.32 4.54 -3.37
N ASP A 192 6.33 4.72 -2.51
CA ASP A 192 6.09 3.78 -1.42
C ASP A 192 5.29 2.53 -1.89
N ASP A 193 4.48 2.67 -2.94
CA ASP A 193 3.54 1.64 -3.43
C ASP A 193 4.03 0.78 -4.61
N VAL A 194 5.31 0.90 -5.00
CA VAL A 194 5.91 0.24 -6.17
C VAL A 194 6.25 -1.26 -5.99
N CYS A 195 5.51 -2.02 -5.18
CA CYS A 195 5.93 -3.38 -4.83
C CYS A 195 6.02 -4.32 -6.05
N ASP A 196 7.17 -4.95 -6.26
CA ASP A 196 7.44 -5.89 -7.36
C ASP A 196 7.14 -5.37 -8.78
N HIS A 197 7.04 -4.05 -8.99
CA HIS A 197 6.69 -3.41 -10.28
C HIS A 197 7.49 -3.96 -11.47
N ALA A 198 8.79 -4.18 -11.30
CA ALA A 198 9.68 -4.71 -12.32
C ALA A 198 9.42 -6.20 -12.65
N GLN A 199 9.01 -7.01 -11.66
CA GLN A 199 8.61 -8.41 -11.91
C GLN A 199 7.31 -8.46 -12.71
N TRP A 200 6.34 -7.62 -12.35
CA TRP A 200 5.08 -7.48 -13.08
C TRP A 200 5.27 -6.97 -14.51
N ALA A 201 6.07 -5.92 -14.70
CA ALA A 201 6.37 -5.37 -16.02
C ALA A 201 7.06 -6.40 -16.93
N ALA A 202 8.05 -7.13 -16.41
CA ALA A 202 8.71 -8.19 -17.16
C ALA A 202 7.78 -9.38 -17.52
N ALA A 203 6.79 -9.69 -16.67
CA ALA A 203 5.88 -10.82 -16.86
C ALA A 203 4.62 -10.50 -17.70
N LEU A 204 4.25 -9.22 -17.81
CA LEU A 204 3.11 -8.73 -18.59
C LEU A 204 3.52 -8.01 -19.89
N GLY A 205 4.75 -7.51 -19.98
CA GLY A 205 5.20 -6.67 -21.09
C GLY A 205 4.63 -5.25 -21.06
N CYS A 206 4.16 -4.79 -19.90
CA CYS A 206 3.51 -3.48 -19.76
C CYS A 206 4.52 -2.34 -19.57
N THR A 207 4.27 -1.20 -20.21
CA THR A 207 5.04 0.04 -20.03
C THR A 207 4.68 0.67 -18.68
N ARG A 208 5.67 0.93 -17.81
CA ARG A 208 5.42 1.66 -16.56
C ARG A 208 5.43 3.17 -16.80
N LEU A 209 4.60 3.87 -16.05
CA LEU A 209 4.56 5.33 -15.95
C LEU A 209 4.73 5.74 -14.49
N MET A 210 5.64 6.67 -14.21
CA MET A 210 5.88 7.19 -12.86
C MET A 210 6.39 8.64 -12.93
N HIS A 211 6.16 9.47 -11.92
CA HIS A 211 6.76 10.80 -11.89
C HIS A 211 8.28 10.74 -11.68
N GLY A 212 9.03 11.59 -12.39
CA GLY A 212 10.49 11.57 -12.40
C GLY A 212 11.12 11.78 -11.01
N SER A 213 10.48 12.58 -10.14
CA SER A 213 10.96 12.82 -8.77
C SER A 213 10.68 11.70 -7.76
N GLU A 214 9.97 10.64 -8.15
CA GLU A 214 9.76 9.42 -7.35
C GLU A 214 10.64 8.24 -7.84
N CYS A 215 11.43 8.44 -8.90
CA CYS A 215 12.29 7.40 -9.46
C CYS A 215 13.59 7.26 -8.64
N HIS A 216 13.90 6.05 -8.16
CA HIS A 216 15.05 5.79 -7.29
C HIS A 216 15.69 4.42 -7.56
N THR A 217 17.02 4.39 -7.73
CA THR A 217 17.78 3.18 -8.11
C THR A 217 17.67 2.04 -7.11
N SER A 218 17.52 2.30 -5.80
CA SER A 218 17.36 1.22 -4.81
C SER A 218 16.02 0.48 -4.93
N GLN A 219 15.07 1.00 -5.71
CA GLN A 219 13.78 0.40 -6.00
C GLN A 219 13.67 -0.03 -7.48
N GLY A 220 14.68 0.23 -8.30
CA GLY A 220 14.66 -0.01 -9.76
C GLY A 220 13.65 0.85 -10.52
N THR A 221 13.10 1.91 -9.91
CA THR A 221 12.14 2.82 -10.57
C THR A 221 12.85 3.85 -11.46
N ASP A 222 14.17 3.99 -11.34
CA ASP A 222 15.01 4.64 -12.36
C ASP A 222 14.99 3.90 -13.71
N ALA A 223 14.60 2.63 -13.75
CA ALA A 223 14.37 1.86 -14.97
C ALA A 223 12.91 1.89 -15.46
N VAL A 224 12.03 2.74 -14.92
CA VAL A 224 10.67 2.96 -15.46
C VAL A 224 10.73 3.54 -16.88
N GLU A 225 9.90 3.01 -17.77
CA GLU A 225 9.91 3.31 -19.21
C GLU A 225 9.48 4.75 -19.54
N ILE A 226 8.46 5.28 -18.85
CA ILE A 226 7.98 6.67 -19.04
C ILE A 226 8.05 7.41 -17.71
N LYS A 227 8.92 8.42 -17.67
CA LYS A 227 9.04 9.34 -16.54
C LYS A 227 8.24 10.59 -16.86
N LEU A 228 7.26 10.89 -16.02
CA LEU A 228 6.43 12.10 -16.13
C LEU A 228 7.25 13.30 -15.61
N GLU A 229 7.18 14.41 -16.34
CA GLU A 229 7.92 15.65 -16.05
C GLU A 229 6.96 16.85 -16.01
N GLY A 230 7.27 17.85 -15.18
CA GLY A 230 6.45 19.05 -14.97
C GLY A 230 5.34 18.85 -13.93
N GLU A 231 4.25 19.60 -14.05
CA GLU A 231 3.10 19.54 -13.13
C GLU A 231 1.83 18.93 -13.76
N GLY A 232 1.97 18.35 -14.96
CA GLY A 232 0.85 17.74 -15.69
C GLY A 232 -0.27 18.72 -16.07
N PRO A 233 -1.52 18.23 -16.21
CA PRO A 233 -1.89 16.82 -16.24
C PRO A 233 -1.28 16.08 -17.44
N TRP A 234 -1.10 14.77 -17.32
CA TRP A 234 -0.62 13.91 -18.41
C TRP A 234 -1.73 12.95 -18.87
N GLN A 235 -1.77 12.67 -20.17
CA GLN A 235 -2.68 11.66 -20.75
C GLN A 235 -1.94 10.32 -20.86
N LEU A 236 -2.68 9.22 -21.07
CA LEU A 236 -2.06 7.93 -21.38
C LEU A 236 -1.35 7.95 -22.76
N PRO A 237 -0.30 7.14 -22.97
CA PRO A 237 0.47 7.14 -24.23
C PRO A 237 -0.31 6.70 -25.49
N ASP A 238 -1.53 6.18 -25.35
CA ASP A 238 -2.43 5.89 -26.47
C ASP A 238 -3.53 6.94 -26.68
N GLY A 239 -3.50 8.06 -25.94
CA GLY A 239 -4.43 9.18 -26.12
C GLY A 239 -5.85 8.92 -25.62
N ASP A 240 -6.06 7.91 -24.78
CA ASP A 240 -7.37 7.60 -24.20
C ASP A 240 -7.81 8.66 -23.18
N VAL A 241 -8.62 9.62 -23.66
CA VAL A 241 -9.18 10.77 -22.91
C VAL A 241 -10.06 10.39 -21.71
N ASN A 242 -10.40 9.11 -21.56
CA ASN A 242 -11.09 8.60 -20.38
C ASN A 242 -10.19 8.57 -19.13
N PHE A 243 -8.88 8.67 -19.29
CA PHE A 243 -7.90 8.64 -18.22
C PHE A 243 -7.06 9.91 -18.17
N GLU A 244 -6.79 10.40 -16.96
CA GLU A 244 -5.96 11.59 -16.74
C GLU A 244 -5.09 11.41 -15.50
N LEU A 245 -3.78 11.58 -15.67
CA LEU A 245 -2.78 11.52 -14.60
C LEU A 245 -2.54 12.93 -14.06
N ILE A 246 -2.80 13.15 -12.78
CA ILE A 246 -2.88 14.47 -12.18
C ILE A 246 -1.83 14.59 -11.06
N TYR A 247 -0.96 15.60 -11.21
CA TYR A 247 0.07 15.92 -10.23
C TYR A 247 -0.56 16.39 -8.92
N THR A 248 -0.24 15.66 -7.84
CA THR A 248 -0.81 15.87 -6.50
C THR A 248 0.28 15.75 -5.43
N PRO A 249 1.35 16.57 -5.51
CA PRO A 249 2.39 16.59 -4.50
C PRO A 249 1.80 16.91 -3.13
N GLY A 250 2.45 16.43 -2.08
CA GLY A 250 2.02 16.63 -0.70
C GLY A 250 2.40 15.46 0.18
N HIS A 251 1.81 14.28 -0.06
CA HIS A 251 2.20 13.04 0.62
C HIS A 251 3.66 12.69 0.30
N THR A 252 4.02 12.69 -0.98
CA THR A 252 5.41 12.75 -1.45
C THR A 252 5.59 13.93 -2.42
N ILE A 253 6.80 14.10 -2.97
CA ILE A 253 7.16 15.26 -3.82
C ILE A 253 6.67 15.12 -5.27
N GLY A 254 6.41 13.91 -5.74
CA GLY A 254 6.01 13.60 -7.10
C GLY A 254 4.76 12.73 -7.22
N GLN A 255 3.93 12.68 -6.17
CA GLN A 255 2.73 11.85 -6.17
C GLN A 255 1.76 12.22 -7.32
N VAL A 256 1.22 11.18 -7.96
CA VAL A 256 0.24 11.28 -9.05
C VAL A 256 -1.01 10.45 -8.72
N VAL A 257 -2.18 11.05 -8.90
CA VAL A 257 -3.48 10.35 -8.89
C VAL A 257 -3.98 10.13 -10.31
N MET A 258 -4.79 9.09 -10.52
CA MET A 258 -5.39 8.81 -11.84
C MET A 258 -6.92 8.99 -11.77
N LEU A 259 -7.44 9.89 -12.61
CA LEU A 259 -8.87 10.04 -12.83
C LEU A 259 -9.31 9.09 -13.96
N TYR A 260 -10.38 8.34 -13.75
CA TYR A 260 -11.05 7.51 -14.76
C TYR A 260 -12.51 7.98 -14.92
N ARG A 261 -12.80 8.65 -16.05
CA ARG A 261 -14.03 9.41 -16.27
C ARG A 261 -15.31 8.57 -16.44
N PRO A 262 -15.34 7.47 -17.24
CA PRO A 262 -16.56 6.69 -17.50
C PRO A 262 -17.29 6.21 -16.25
N GLU A 263 -16.55 5.74 -15.24
CA GLU A 263 -17.12 5.31 -13.96
C GLU A 263 -16.92 6.33 -12.83
N ARG A 264 -16.47 7.55 -13.14
CA ARG A 264 -16.32 8.67 -12.19
C ARG A 264 -15.47 8.30 -10.96
N VAL A 265 -14.34 7.63 -11.22
CA VAL A 265 -13.40 7.09 -10.23
C VAL A 265 -12.15 7.95 -10.14
N LEU A 266 -11.69 8.26 -8.93
CA LEU A 266 -10.32 8.71 -8.66
C LEU A 266 -9.53 7.59 -7.97
N PHE A 267 -8.44 7.14 -8.60
CA PHE A 267 -7.42 6.34 -7.93
C PHE A 267 -6.50 7.30 -7.17
N SER A 268 -6.71 7.43 -5.86
CA SER A 268 -6.13 8.50 -5.05
C SER A 268 -4.77 8.17 -4.42
N ALA A 269 -4.29 6.92 -4.53
CA ALA A 269 -3.10 6.47 -3.80
C ALA A 269 -3.18 6.87 -2.30
N ASP A 270 -2.13 7.47 -1.75
CA ASP A 270 -2.11 7.98 -0.38
C ASP A 270 -2.45 9.48 -0.28
N HIS A 271 -2.93 10.08 -1.38
CA HIS A 271 -3.31 11.49 -1.44
C HIS A 271 -4.57 11.80 -0.63
N TRP A 272 -5.58 10.93 -0.67
CA TRP A 272 -6.84 11.12 0.05
C TRP A 272 -7.50 9.76 0.35
N VAL A 273 -7.81 9.51 1.62
CA VAL A 273 -8.23 8.19 2.12
C VAL A 273 -9.43 8.31 3.07
N TYR A 274 -10.21 7.23 3.25
CA TYR A 274 -11.17 7.13 4.36
C TYR A 274 -10.55 6.41 5.56
N SER A 275 -10.74 6.97 6.76
CA SER A 275 -10.18 6.50 8.02
C SER A 275 -11.29 5.98 8.94
N GLU A 276 -11.31 4.67 9.23
CA GLU A 276 -12.27 4.08 10.19
C GLU A 276 -12.07 4.63 11.60
N GLU A 277 -10.83 4.89 12.03
CA GLU A 277 -10.51 5.40 13.36
C GLU A 277 -11.12 6.79 13.60
N GLU A 278 -11.11 7.63 12.56
CA GLU A 278 -11.62 9.01 12.60
C GLU A 278 -13.09 9.09 12.15
N GLN A 279 -13.62 8.01 11.55
CA GLN A 279 -14.92 7.96 10.87
C GLN A 279 -15.08 9.09 9.83
N SER A 280 -13.99 9.41 9.13
CA SER A 280 -13.92 10.56 8.23
C SER A 280 -13.03 10.30 7.00
N VAL A 281 -13.20 11.15 5.99
CA VAL A 281 -12.16 11.42 5.01
C VAL A 281 -10.95 12.08 5.71
N SER A 282 -9.73 11.78 5.26
CA SER A 282 -8.51 12.12 6.01
C SER A 282 -7.26 12.19 5.11
N LEU A 283 -6.20 12.82 5.63
CA LEU A 283 -4.85 12.83 5.05
C LEU A 283 -3.90 12.05 5.96
N MET A 284 -2.99 11.26 5.41
CA MET A 284 -2.14 10.37 6.22
C MET A 284 -0.92 11.08 6.84
N ARG A 285 -1.17 12.08 7.71
CA ARG A 285 -0.14 12.95 8.33
C ARG A 285 1.10 12.23 8.85
N LYS A 286 0.93 11.07 9.52
CA LYS A 286 2.03 10.27 10.09
C LYS A 286 3.01 9.76 9.02
N TYR A 287 2.56 9.61 7.78
CA TYR A 287 3.32 9.05 6.66
C TYR A 287 3.56 10.06 5.53
N ASN A 288 3.13 11.33 5.69
CA ASN A 288 3.49 12.41 4.78
C ASN A 288 5.01 12.66 4.85
N GLN A 289 5.66 12.60 3.69
CA GLN A 289 7.11 12.72 3.50
C GLN A 289 7.50 14.03 2.78
N HIS A 290 6.59 15.00 2.64
CA HIS A 290 6.86 16.25 1.92
C HIS A 290 6.20 17.50 2.54
N SER A 291 4.88 17.68 2.44
CA SER A 291 4.16 18.77 3.12
C SER A 291 2.65 18.51 3.19
N MET A 292 2.04 18.84 4.34
CA MET A 292 0.59 18.77 4.54
C MET A 292 -0.13 19.94 3.85
N GLU A 293 0.52 21.11 3.81
CA GLU A 293 0.06 22.33 3.17
C GLU A 293 -0.09 22.12 1.66
N VAL A 294 0.98 21.61 1.02
CA VAL A 294 0.99 21.25 -0.41
C VAL A 294 -0.01 20.11 -0.68
N GLN A 295 -0.19 19.15 0.25
CA GLN A 295 -1.21 18.10 0.11
C GLN A 295 -2.65 18.68 0.11
N MET A 296 -2.95 19.67 0.96
CA MET A 296 -4.25 20.35 0.98
C MET A 296 -4.48 21.19 -0.28
N GLU A 297 -3.47 21.91 -0.78
CA GLU A 297 -3.56 22.65 -2.03
C GLU A 297 -3.78 21.70 -3.23
N SER A 298 -3.07 20.58 -3.26
CA SER A 298 -3.27 19.51 -4.25
C SER A 298 -4.61 18.80 -4.12
N LEU A 299 -5.26 18.80 -2.95
CA LEU A 299 -6.61 18.27 -2.77
C LEU A 299 -7.68 19.26 -3.26
N GLU A 300 -7.52 20.56 -2.99
CA GLU A 300 -8.41 21.63 -3.50
C GLU A 300 -8.47 21.61 -5.04
N LYS A 301 -7.33 21.38 -5.71
CA LYS A 301 -7.23 21.19 -7.18
C LYS A 301 -8.12 20.06 -7.73
N LEU A 302 -8.59 19.12 -6.91
CA LEU A 302 -9.47 18.01 -7.34
C LEU A 302 -10.97 18.34 -7.25
N LYS A 303 -11.38 19.47 -6.67
CA LYS A 303 -12.78 19.89 -6.61
C LYS A 303 -13.42 20.13 -7.99
N PRO A 304 -12.76 20.76 -9.00
CA PRO A 304 -13.35 20.94 -10.33
C PRO A 304 -13.70 19.64 -11.05
N LEU A 305 -12.97 18.55 -10.76
CA LEU A 305 -13.10 17.26 -11.43
C LEU A 305 -14.42 16.56 -11.08
N ASP A 306 -15.00 15.85 -12.05
CA ASP A 306 -16.18 15.02 -11.83
C ASP A 306 -15.79 13.57 -11.52
N PHE A 307 -15.69 13.27 -10.22
CA PHE A 307 -15.59 11.93 -9.68
C PHE A 307 -16.42 11.84 -8.38
N VAL A 308 -16.86 10.63 -8.05
CA VAL A 308 -17.56 10.33 -6.79
C VAL A 308 -17.07 9.05 -6.11
N HIS A 309 -16.40 8.14 -6.83
CA HIS A 309 -15.76 6.97 -6.23
C HIS A 309 -14.28 7.28 -6.00
N VAL A 310 -13.75 6.87 -4.84
CA VAL A 310 -12.32 7.06 -4.52
C VAL A 310 -11.71 5.73 -4.08
N LEU A 311 -10.64 5.35 -4.77
CA LEU A 311 -9.91 4.11 -4.64
C LEU A 311 -8.46 4.41 -4.21
N PRO A 312 -8.18 4.45 -2.89
CA PRO A 312 -6.86 4.78 -2.37
C PRO A 312 -5.90 3.59 -2.41
N GLY A 313 -4.61 3.89 -2.25
CA GLY A 313 -3.53 2.93 -2.01
C GLY A 313 -3.62 2.32 -0.60
N HIS A 314 -3.93 3.14 0.41
CA HIS A 314 -4.15 2.65 1.78
C HIS A 314 -5.55 2.94 2.35
N ARG A 315 -5.86 2.26 3.46
CA ARG A 315 -7.14 2.35 4.19
C ARG A 315 -8.33 1.89 3.34
N ARG A 316 -9.38 2.71 3.20
CA ARG A 316 -10.71 2.31 2.72
C ARG A 316 -11.17 3.08 1.51
N ARG A 317 -11.73 2.31 0.57
CA ARG A 317 -12.48 2.77 -0.61
C ARG A 317 -13.77 3.46 -0.16
N MET A 318 -14.11 4.57 -0.78
CA MET A 318 -15.24 5.41 -0.40
C MET A 318 -16.02 5.90 -1.61
N SER A 319 -17.25 6.34 -1.39
CA SER A 319 -18.10 6.92 -2.43
C SER A 319 -18.93 8.09 -1.89
N PHE A 320 -19.18 9.05 -2.76
CA PHE A 320 -20.04 10.20 -2.50
C PHE A 320 -21.33 10.07 -3.30
N LYS A 321 -22.44 10.54 -2.72
CA LYS A 321 -23.73 10.57 -3.39
C LYS A 321 -23.69 11.34 -4.72
N ASP A 322 -22.99 12.47 -4.73
CA ASP A 322 -22.88 13.39 -5.86
C ASP A 322 -21.60 14.25 -5.75
N LYS A 323 -21.35 15.09 -6.76
CA LYS A 323 -20.15 15.94 -6.79
C LYS A 323 -20.13 16.97 -5.66
N ALA A 324 -21.28 17.49 -5.22
CA ALA A 324 -21.33 18.48 -4.16
C ALA A 324 -20.99 17.86 -2.78
N ALA A 325 -21.45 16.64 -2.52
CA ALA A 325 -21.03 15.85 -1.35
C ALA A 325 -19.51 15.58 -1.38
N LYS A 326 -18.93 15.26 -2.55
CA LYS A 326 -17.47 15.10 -2.73
C LYS A 326 -16.71 16.39 -2.46
N ASP A 327 -17.16 17.52 -3.01
CA ASP A 327 -16.50 18.81 -2.84
C ASP A 327 -16.55 19.29 -1.38
N ALA A 328 -17.70 19.12 -0.70
CA ALA A 328 -17.84 19.40 0.72
C ALA A 328 -16.96 18.50 1.61
N ALA A 329 -16.76 17.24 1.23
CA ALA A 329 -15.83 16.35 1.92
C ALA A 329 -14.36 16.79 1.77
N ILE A 330 -13.97 17.37 0.62
CA ILE A 330 -12.66 18.01 0.46
C ILE A 330 -12.55 19.23 1.38
N ASP A 331 -13.55 20.13 1.37
CA ASP A 331 -13.56 21.32 2.24
C ASP A 331 -13.45 20.96 3.73
N LEU A 332 -14.17 19.93 4.17
CA LEU A 332 -14.08 19.39 5.54
C LEU A 332 -12.71 18.79 5.85
N THR A 333 -12.08 18.08 4.90
CA THR A 333 -10.72 17.55 5.06
C THR A 333 -9.73 18.71 5.27
N ILE A 334 -9.77 19.72 4.40
CA ILE A 334 -8.85 20.86 4.44
C ILE A 334 -9.09 21.73 5.69
N ALA A 335 -10.33 21.87 6.15
CA ALA A 335 -10.65 22.59 7.38
C ALA A 335 -10.15 21.89 8.64
N ALA A 336 -10.35 20.57 8.75
CA ALA A 336 -9.82 19.76 9.85
C ALA A 336 -8.29 19.80 9.90
N GLU A 337 -7.64 19.70 8.75
CA GLU A 337 -6.18 19.71 8.65
C GLU A 337 -5.57 21.08 8.96
N LYS A 338 -6.20 22.18 8.53
CA LYS A 338 -5.81 23.53 8.96
C LYS A 338 -6.01 23.73 10.46
N ALA A 339 -7.04 23.17 11.08
CA ALA A 339 -7.20 23.22 12.53
C ALA A 339 -6.08 22.45 13.25
N ASN A 340 -5.77 21.23 12.80
CA ASN A 340 -4.70 20.39 13.36
C ASN A 340 -3.30 21.03 13.29
N LEU A 341 -3.00 21.78 12.22
CA LEU A 341 -1.71 22.50 12.07
C LEU A 341 -1.58 23.72 13.00
N ASN A 342 -2.68 24.28 13.50
CA ASN A 342 -2.68 25.51 14.30
C ASN A 342 -2.74 25.26 15.82
N GLU A 343 -2.88 24.02 16.31
CA GLU A 343 -2.87 23.71 17.74
C GLU A 343 -1.47 23.25 18.23
N PRO A 344 -0.81 23.99 19.15
CA PRO A 344 0.48 23.57 19.72
C PRO A 344 0.36 22.27 20.52
N GLY A 345 0.88 21.17 19.97
CA GLY A 345 0.95 19.86 20.66
C GLY A 345 -0.30 18.99 20.57
N ALA A 346 -1.19 19.21 19.59
CA ALA A 346 -2.42 18.43 19.45
C ALA A 346 -2.20 16.97 19.03
N GLY A 347 -2.22 16.07 20.02
CA GLY A 347 -2.50 14.65 19.78
C GLY A 347 -4.00 14.42 19.59
N ARG A 348 -4.39 13.77 18.47
CA ARG A 348 -5.72 13.21 18.17
C ARG A 348 -6.94 14.02 18.70
N ARG A 349 -7.47 14.95 17.89
CA ARG A 349 -8.90 15.31 17.94
C ARG A 349 -9.60 14.90 16.64
N VAL A 350 -10.70 14.17 16.77
CA VAL A 350 -11.47 13.60 15.66
C VAL A 350 -12.62 14.52 15.29
N PHE A 351 -12.59 15.08 14.08
CA PHE A 351 -13.70 15.85 13.53
C PHE A 351 -14.78 14.92 12.95
N ARG A 352 -15.80 14.61 13.76
CA ARG A 352 -16.93 13.79 13.32
C ARG A 352 -17.88 14.58 12.42
N ASN A 353 -17.84 14.31 11.11
CA ASN A 353 -19.01 14.39 10.23
C ASN A 353 -18.74 13.64 8.91
N ALA A 354 -19.50 12.57 8.66
CA ALA A 354 -19.44 11.77 7.44
C ALA A 354 -20.84 11.35 6.96
N ALA A 355 -21.86 12.20 7.20
CA ALA A 355 -23.27 11.88 6.97
C ALA A 355 -23.62 11.56 5.50
N ASP A 356 -22.88 12.11 4.54
CA ASP A 356 -23.13 11.98 3.09
C ASP A 356 -22.09 11.10 2.35
N ALA A 357 -21.17 10.46 3.09
CA ALA A 357 -20.14 9.57 2.52
C ALA A 357 -20.53 8.09 2.72
N SER A 358 -20.83 7.39 1.62
CA SER A 358 -21.15 5.97 1.66
C SER A 358 -19.87 5.12 1.55
N PHE A 359 -19.68 4.21 2.51
CA PHE A 359 -18.52 3.32 2.53
C PHE A 359 -18.69 2.16 1.55
N MET A 360 -17.69 1.92 0.69
CA MET A 360 -17.63 0.74 -0.19
C MET A 360 -16.98 -0.45 0.54
N GLY A 361 -17.71 -1.04 1.49
CA GLY A 361 -17.32 -2.29 2.15
C GLY A 361 -18.52 -3.09 2.64
N ALA A 362 -18.43 -4.42 2.48
CA ALA A 362 -19.45 -5.39 2.86
C ALA A 362 -20.89 -5.08 2.38
N PHE A 363 -21.06 -4.88 1.07
CA PHE A 363 -22.34 -5.24 0.44
C PHE A 363 -22.51 -6.77 0.53
N GLY A 364 -23.19 -7.22 1.58
CA GLY A 364 -23.90 -8.50 1.55
C GLY A 364 -25.00 -8.45 0.47
N PRO A 365 -25.36 -9.58 -0.14
CA PRO A 365 -26.31 -9.58 -1.26
C PRO A 365 -27.73 -9.23 -0.83
N SER A 366 -28.42 -8.52 -1.72
CA SER A 366 -29.88 -8.43 -1.81
C SER A 366 -30.36 -9.18 -3.05
#